data_AF-A0A2A3AZK7-F1
#
_entry.id   AF-A0A2A3AZK7-F1
#
_cell.length_a   1.000
_cell.length_b   1.000
_cell.length_c   1.000
_cell.angle_alpha   90.00
_cell.angle_beta   90.00
_cell.angle_gamma   90.00
#
_symmetry.space_group_name_H-M   'P 1'
#
loop_
_entity.id
_entity.type
_entity.pdbx_description
1 polymer ?
#
loop_
_entity_poly.entity_id
_entity_poly.type
_entity_poly.pdbx_seq_one_letter_code
_entity_poly.pdbx_strand_id
1 'polypeptide(L)'
;MLDPGGIVTAMCRVARAAARSIGMACRPSANAVDFRIRANLVHTLPPRNVIWRIRLSQYVLRLARAWRQSAASEEILIFDEAFVQAVSMLACFSGTADETCLAHALDFIPESDVVVRIDACEQLLIERLDRRQKSHTFAERLFETGLDKRLQSATVVARVCGLLTARGRSIIDVDANNQRALTLAIDEIEEEILARYKRSLHSAAYPPIPLD
;
A
#
# COMPACT_ATOMS: atom_id res chain seq x y z
N MET A 1 0.64 10.33 -39.03
CA MET A 1 0.51 10.96 -37.70
C MET A 1 -0.43 10.07 -36.88
N LEU A 2 0.12 9.09 -36.16
CA LEU A 2 -0.64 8.04 -35.47
C LEU A 2 -0.49 8.27 -33.95
N ASP A 3 -1.61 8.46 -33.25
CA ASP A 3 -1.74 8.74 -31.81
C ASP A 3 -1.72 10.24 -31.37
N PRO A 4 -2.65 11.08 -31.86
CA PRO A 4 -2.81 12.45 -31.38
C PRO A 4 -3.29 12.55 -29.92
N GLY A 5 -3.66 11.42 -29.28
CA GLY A 5 -4.16 11.35 -27.90
C GLY A 5 -3.25 10.66 -26.88
N GLY A 6 -2.11 10.08 -27.29
CA GLY A 6 -1.18 9.35 -26.42
C GLY A 6 -1.71 8.00 -25.89
N ILE A 7 -2.81 7.49 -26.44
CA ILE A 7 -3.53 6.32 -25.95
C ILE A 7 -2.74 5.03 -26.23
N VAL A 8 -2.17 4.91 -27.43
CA VAL A 8 -1.34 3.75 -27.81
C VAL A 8 -0.09 3.72 -26.95
N THR A 9 0.48 4.89 -26.70
CA THR A 9 1.69 5.04 -25.87
C THR A 9 1.42 4.69 -24.40
N ALA A 10 0.28 5.12 -23.85
CA ALA A 10 -0.14 4.77 -22.49
C ALA A 10 -0.52 3.29 -22.34
N MET A 11 -1.24 2.70 -23.31
CA MET A 11 -1.52 1.26 -23.34
C MET A 11 -0.23 0.45 -23.45
N CYS A 12 0.75 0.88 -24.25
CA CYS A 12 2.08 0.25 -24.32
C CYS A 12 2.85 0.36 -23.00
N ARG A 13 2.73 1.45 -22.24
CA ARG A 13 3.33 1.57 -20.90
C ARG A 13 2.68 0.59 -19.91
N VAL A 14 1.36 0.47 -19.93
CA VAL A 14 0.62 -0.53 -19.11
C VAL A 14 0.98 -1.96 -19.54
N ALA A 15 1.01 -2.24 -20.85
CA ALA A 15 1.37 -3.53 -21.40
C ALA A 15 2.83 -3.90 -21.10
N ARG A 16 3.77 -2.94 -21.11
CA ARG A 16 5.19 -3.17 -20.78
C ARG A 16 5.42 -3.32 -19.28
N ALA A 17 4.65 -2.60 -18.44
CA ALA A 17 4.60 -2.84 -17.00
C ALA A 17 3.99 -4.22 -16.67
N ALA A 18 2.99 -4.65 -17.43
CA ALA A 18 2.37 -5.97 -17.35
C ALA A 18 3.27 -7.09 -17.92
N ALA A 19 4.05 -6.82 -18.97
CA ALA A 19 4.93 -7.80 -19.61
C ALA A 19 6.08 -8.22 -18.70
N ARG A 20 6.60 -7.32 -17.85
CA ARG A 20 7.52 -7.68 -16.77
C ARG A 20 6.89 -8.65 -15.75
N SER A 21 5.56 -8.73 -15.68
CA SER A 21 4.81 -9.68 -14.87
C SER A 21 4.46 -10.99 -15.59
N ILE A 22 4.61 -11.08 -16.93
CA ILE A 22 4.27 -12.29 -17.70
C ILE A 22 5.38 -13.36 -17.63
N GLY A 23 6.65 -12.96 -17.51
CA GLY A 23 7.74 -13.91 -17.18
C GLY A 23 7.60 -14.58 -15.80
N MET A 24 6.60 -14.18 -14.99
CA MET A 24 6.40 -14.62 -13.61
C MET A 24 5.35 -15.74 -13.45
N ALA A 25 4.68 -16.16 -14.53
CA ALA A 25 3.70 -17.25 -14.51
C ALA A 25 4.33 -18.66 -14.49
N CYS A 26 5.65 -18.79 -14.63
CA CYS A 26 6.33 -20.07 -14.81
C CYS A 26 6.50 -20.92 -13.52
N ARG A 27 5.98 -20.49 -12.36
CA ARG A 27 5.95 -21.31 -11.11
C ARG A 27 4.66 -21.05 -10.29
N PRO A 28 3.52 -21.67 -10.66
CA PRO A 28 2.22 -21.41 -10.02
C PRO A 28 2.18 -21.77 -8.52
N SER A 29 2.84 -22.85 -8.10
CA SER A 29 2.83 -23.34 -6.72
C SER A 29 3.65 -22.46 -5.76
N ALA A 30 4.80 -21.94 -6.21
CA ALA A 30 5.65 -21.05 -5.40
C ALA A 30 5.00 -19.68 -5.14
N ASN A 31 4.09 -19.24 -6.01
CA ASN A 31 3.47 -17.91 -5.95
C ASN A 31 2.01 -17.93 -5.46
N ALA A 32 1.47 -19.10 -5.07
CA ALA A 32 0.06 -19.27 -4.72
C ALA A 32 -0.43 -18.31 -3.63
N VAL A 33 0.43 -18.00 -2.65
CA VAL A 33 0.11 -17.06 -1.56
C VAL A 33 -0.07 -15.63 -2.10
N ASP A 34 0.76 -15.16 -3.03
CA ASP A 34 0.61 -13.80 -3.61
C ASP A 34 -0.67 -13.70 -4.42
N PHE A 35 -0.96 -14.75 -5.20
CA PHE A 35 -2.17 -14.82 -6.00
C PHE A 35 -3.42 -14.83 -5.12
N ARG A 36 -3.37 -15.49 -3.95
CA ARG A 36 -4.45 -15.51 -2.96
C ARG A 36 -4.64 -14.15 -2.30
N ILE A 37 -3.57 -13.50 -1.82
CA ILE A 37 -3.65 -12.14 -1.26
C ILE A 37 -4.26 -11.18 -2.29
N ARG A 38 -3.75 -11.22 -3.53
CA ARG A 38 -4.31 -10.43 -4.64
C ARG A 38 -5.79 -10.73 -4.87
N ALA A 39 -6.15 -12.01 -4.99
CA ALA A 39 -7.53 -12.41 -5.27
C ALA A 39 -8.47 -11.95 -4.16
N ASN A 40 -8.12 -12.18 -2.90
CA ASN A 40 -8.92 -11.82 -1.74
C ASN A 40 -9.10 -10.29 -1.63
N LEU A 41 -8.02 -9.51 -1.82
CA LEU A 41 -8.09 -8.05 -1.77
C LEU A 41 -8.91 -7.45 -2.91
N VAL A 42 -8.71 -7.91 -4.16
CA VAL A 42 -9.43 -7.39 -5.33
C VAL A 42 -10.89 -7.87 -5.34
N HIS A 43 -11.19 -9.01 -4.72
CA HIS A 43 -12.56 -9.46 -4.54
C HIS A 43 -13.29 -8.66 -3.45
N THR A 44 -12.61 -8.39 -2.33
CA THR A 44 -13.19 -7.66 -1.19
C THR A 44 -13.37 -6.17 -1.50
N LEU A 45 -12.44 -5.57 -2.23
CA LEU A 45 -12.47 -4.16 -2.61
C LEU A 45 -12.40 -4.02 -4.14
N PRO A 46 -13.44 -4.44 -4.88
CA PRO A 46 -13.38 -4.57 -6.33
C PRO A 46 -13.40 -3.21 -7.02
N PRO A 47 -12.34 -2.83 -7.76
CA PRO A 47 -12.36 -1.57 -8.50
C PRO A 47 -13.50 -1.56 -9.52
N ARG A 48 -14.24 -0.44 -9.58
CA ARG A 48 -15.38 -0.26 -10.50
C ARG A 48 -14.96 -0.30 -11.97
N ASN A 49 -13.78 0.23 -12.28
CA ASN A 49 -13.26 0.32 -13.64
C ASN A 49 -12.29 -0.85 -13.91
N VAL A 50 -12.50 -1.55 -15.03
CA VAL A 50 -11.72 -2.74 -15.43
C VAL A 50 -10.23 -2.43 -15.60
N ILE A 51 -9.87 -1.26 -16.15
CA ILE A 51 -8.46 -0.83 -16.31
C ILE A 51 -7.81 -0.70 -14.93
N TRP A 52 -8.50 -0.06 -13.99
CA TRP A 52 -8.02 0.09 -12.61
C TRP A 52 -7.98 -1.23 -11.86
N ARG A 53 -8.92 -2.15 -12.14
CA ARG A 53 -8.89 -3.52 -11.62
C ARG A 53 -7.63 -4.24 -12.04
N ILE A 54 -7.27 -4.21 -13.32
CA ILE A 54 -6.04 -4.85 -13.83
C ILE A 54 -4.81 -4.21 -13.19
N ARG A 55 -4.74 -2.87 -13.18
CA ARG A 55 -3.58 -2.13 -12.66
C ARG A 55 -3.35 -2.38 -11.17
N LEU A 56 -4.40 -2.28 -10.35
CA LEU A 56 -4.30 -2.53 -8.91
C LEU A 56 -4.06 -4.01 -8.61
N SER A 57 -4.61 -4.93 -9.40
CA SER A 57 -4.30 -6.37 -9.28
C SER A 57 -2.81 -6.66 -9.50
N GLN A 58 -2.20 -6.04 -10.52
CA GLN A 58 -0.76 -6.18 -10.79
C GLN A 58 0.09 -5.52 -9.72
N TYR A 59 -0.34 -4.37 -9.20
CA TYR A 59 0.33 -3.71 -8.09
C TYR A 59 0.35 -4.60 -6.83
N VAL A 60 -0.82 -5.08 -6.39
CA VAL A 60 -0.94 -5.97 -5.22
C VAL A 60 -0.11 -7.25 -5.38
N LEU A 61 -0.13 -7.86 -6.57
CA LEU A 61 0.67 -9.06 -6.83
C LEU A 61 2.18 -8.80 -6.71
N ARG A 62 2.66 -7.68 -7.23
CA ARG A 62 4.08 -7.30 -7.12
C ARG A 62 4.46 -6.98 -5.68
N LEU A 63 3.61 -6.27 -4.96
CA LEU A 63 3.82 -5.94 -3.55
C LEU A 63 3.87 -7.21 -2.68
N ALA A 64 2.92 -8.13 -2.84
CA ALA A 64 2.90 -9.39 -2.10
C ALA A 64 4.16 -10.22 -2.33
N ARG A 65 4.63 -10.25 -3.59
CA ARG A 65 5.86 -10.95 -3.92
C ARG A 65 7.09 -10.28 -3.28
N ALA A 66 7.22 -8.97 -3.42
CA ALA A 66 8.32 -8.22 -2.83
C ALA A 66 8.36 -8.43 -1.31
N TRP A 67 7.20 -8.29 -0.66
CA TRP A 67 7.03 -8.56 0.75
C TRP A 67 7.54 -9.96 1.13
N ARG A 68 7.05 -11.00 0.47
CA ARG A 68 7.45 -12.38 0.82
C ARG A 68 8.93 -12.64 0.57
N GLN A 69 9.48 -12.11 -0.52
CA GLN A 69 10.90 -12.27 -0.84
C GLN A 69 11.78 -11.60 0.21
N SER A 70 11.34 -10.46 0.74
CA SER A 70 12.06 -9.74 1.77
C SER A 70 11.83 -10.32 3.17
N ALA A 71 10.66 -10.89 3.47
CA ALA A 71 10.29 -11.38 4.80
C ALA A 71 11.19 -12.51 5.36
N ALA A 72 12.06 -13.10 4.55
CA ALA A 72 13.06 -14.07 4.99
C ALA A 72 14.40 -13.42 5.40
N SER A 73 14.54 -12.11 5.26
CA SER A 73 15.73 -11.35 5.65
C SER A 73 15.75 -11.08 7.16
N GLU A 74 16.93 -11.10 7.76
CA GLU A 74 17.16 -10.65 9.14
C GLU A 74 17.34 -9.12 9.26
N GLU A 75 17.30 -8.41 8.13
CA GLU A 75 17.47 -6.96 8.06
C GLU A 75 16.18 -6.19 8.36
N ILE A 76 16.31 -4.91 8.73
CA ILE A 76 15.17 -3.99 8.83
C ILE A 76 14.69 -3.65 7.42
N LEU A 77 13.42 -3.95 7.15
CA LEU A 77 12.79 -3.73 5.84
C LEU A 77 11.83 -2.55 5.91
N ILE A 78 12.05 -1.57 5.03
CA ILE A 78 11.19 -0.39 4.93
C ILE A 78 10.44 -0.44 3.60
N PHE A 79 9.12 -0.36 3.66
CA PHE A 79 8.24 -0.29 2.49
C PHE A 79 7.60 1.10 2.42
N ASP A 80 7.97 1.91 1.42
CA ASP A 80 7.41 3.27 1.24
C ASP A 80 5.92 3.23 0.85
N GLU A 81 5.54 2.25 0.04
CA GLU A 81 4.17 1.96 -0.35
C GLU A 81 3.81 0.52 0.06
N ALA A 82 3.32 0.39 1.28
CA ALA A 82 2.96 -0.90 1.88
C ALA A 82 1.50 -1.32 1.61
N PHE A 83 1.12 -2.47 2.15
CA PHE A 83 -0.23 -3.03 1.99
C PHE A 83 -1.34 -2.12 2.53
N VAL A 84 -1.06 -1.30 3.54
CA VAL A 84 -1.97 -0.28 4.06
C VAL A 84 -2.38 0.72 2.95
N GLN A 85 -1.42 1.15 2.15
CA GLN A 85 -1.67 2.02 1.00
C GLN A 85 -2.39 1.27 -0.13
N ALA A 86 -2.06 -0.01 -0.35
CA ALA A 86 -2.73 -0.85 -1.34
C ALA A 86 -4.24 -1.01 -1.03
N VAL A 87 -4.58 -1.31 0.23
CA VAL A 87 -5.96 -1.41 0.72
C VAL A 87 -6.68 -0.08 0.58
N SER A 88 -6.03 1.02 0.98
CA SER A 88 -6.59 2.37 0.87
C SER A 88 -6.89 2.74 -0.59
N MET A 89 -5.98 2.43 -1.52
CA MET A 89 -6.19 2.62 -2.95
C MET A 89 -7.36 1.77 -3.46
N LEU A 90 -7.39 0.47 -3.18
CA LEU A 90 -8.48 -0.40 -3.60
C LEU A 90 -9.83 0.10 -3.10
N ALA A 91 -9.91 0.54 -1.84
CA ALA A 91 -11.12 1.11 -1.27
C ALA A 91 -11.60 2.36 -2.01
N CYS A 92 -10.69 3.30 -2.32
CA CYS A 92 -11.01 4.49 -3.12
C CYS A 92 -11.54 4.15 -4.53
N PHE A 93 -11.08 3.04 -5.11
CA PHE A 93 -11.51 2.62 -6.45
C PHE A 93 -12.71 1.67 -6.48
N SER A 94 -13.08 1.08 -5.34
CA SER A 94 -14.25 0.20 -5.19
C SER A 94 -15.57 0.97 -5.20
N GLY A 95 -15.54 2.22 -4.74
CA GLY A 95 -16.69 3.11 -4.58
C GLY A 95 -17.78 2.62 -3.62
N THR A 96 -17.58 1.50 -2.92
CA THR A 96 -18.51 0.90 -1.94
C THR A 96 -17.80 0.37 -0.70
N ALA A 97 -16.53 0.74 -0.48
CA ALA A 97 -15.77 0.31 0.69
C ALA A 97 -16.39 0.88 1.98
N ASP A 98 -17.12 0.02 2.68
CA ASP A 98 -17.53 0.26 4.06
C ASP A 98 -16.48 -0.26 5.05
N GLU A 99 -16.71 -0.01 6.33
CA GLU A 99 -15.78 -0.37 7.40
C GLU A 99 -15.60 -1.90 7.52
N THR A 100 -16.65 -2.67 7.29
CA THR A 100 -16.61 -4.13 7.29
C THR A 100 -15.74 -4.68 6.16
N CYS A 101 -15.88 -4.15 4.94
CA CYS A 101 -15.03 -4.48 3.80
C CYS A 101 -13.57 -4.14 4.07
N LEU A 102 -13.30 -2.99 4.68
CA LEU A 102 -11.94 -2.56 5.06
C LEU A 102 -11.32 -3.50 6.10
N ALA A 103 -12.05 -3.81 7.18
CA ALA A 103 -11.58 -4.74 8.21
C ALA A 103 -11.27 -6.12 7.60
N HIS A 104 -12.17 -6.64 6.78
CA HIS A 104 -11.97 -7.92 6.11
C HIS A 104 -10.77 -7.89 5.14
N ALA A 105 -10.56 -6.79 4.42
CA ALA A 105 -9.38 -6.64 3.56
C ALA A 105 -8.08 -6.65 4.36
N LEU A 106 -8.07 -6.07 5.56
CA LEU A 106 -6.90 -6.06 6.45
C LEU A 106 -6.59 -7.44 7.04
N ASP A 107 -7.51 -8.40 7.00
CA ASP A 107 -7.24 -9.79 7.42
C ASP A 107 -6.39 -10.56 6.41
N PHE A 108 -6.28 -10.06 5.17
CA PHE A 108 -5.53 -10.71 4.10
C PHE A 108 -4.11 -10.19 3.92
N ILE A 109 -3.80 -9.02 4.49
CA ILE A 109 -2.48 -8.42 4.31
C ILE A 109 -1.49 -9.01 5.32
N PRO A 110 -0.23 -9.19 4.94
CA PRO A 110 0.79 -9.54 5.91
C PRO A 110 0.95 -8.41 6.93
N GLU A 111 1.29 -8.81 8.14
CA GLU A 111 1.43 -7.91 9.27
C GLU A 111 2.76 -7.16 9.20
N SER A 112 2.70 -5.84 9.34
CA SER A 112 3.89 -5.01 9.59
C SER A 112 4.11 -4.90 11.09
N ASP A 113 5.39 -4.79 11.48
CA ASP A 113 5.75 -4.49 12.85
C ASP A 113 5.34 -3.06 13.22
N VAL A 114 5.76 -2.11 12.39
CA VAL A 114 5.51 -0.68 12.58
C VAL A 114 4.89 -0.11 11.32
N VAL A 115 3.82 0.66 11.47
CA VAL A 115 3.23 1.46 10.40
C VAL A 115 3.59 2.91 10.66
N VAL A 116 4.21 3.57 9.68
CA VAL A 116 4.49 5.01 9.76
C VAL A 116 3.51 5.73 8.83
N ARG A 117 2.70 6.63 9.39
CA ARG A 117 1.81 7.50 8.61
C ARG A 117 2.45 8.86 8.49
N ILE A 118 2.76 9.25 7.26
CA ILE A 118 3.29 10.58 6.96
C ILE A 118 2.12 11.43 6.48
N ASP A 119 1.76 12.45 7.26
CA ASP A 119 0.76 13.43 6.86
C ASP A 119 1.46 14.61 6.15
N ALA A 120 0.99 14.93 4.95
CA ALA A 120 1.45 16.06 4.17
C ALA A 120 0.32 17.06 4.08
N CYS A 121 0.60 18.34 4.39
CA CYS A 121 -0.42 19.39 4.43
C CYS A 121 -1.26 19.38 3.15
N GLU A 122 -2.58 19.34 3.31
CA GLU A 122 -3.56 19.30 2.22
C GLU A 122 -3.30 20.42 1.18
N GLN A 123 -2.87 21.60 1.64
CA GLN A 123 -2.53 22.74 0.78
C GLN A 123 -1.29 22.48 -0.10
N LEU A 124 -0.23 21.89 0.45
CA LEU A 124 0.95 21.48 -0.31
C LEU A 124 0.63 20.36 -1.30
N LEU A 125 -0.35 19.50 -0.96
CA LEU A 125 -0.82 18.43 -1.81
C LEU A 125 -1.61 19.00 -3.00
N ILE A 126 -2.47 20.00 -2.78
CA ILE A 126 -3.21 20.73 -3.82
C ILE A 126 -2.26 21.50 -4.76
N GLU A 127 -1.26 22.21 -4.23
CA GLU A 127 -0.31 22.97 -5.06
C GLU A 127 0.58 22.06 -5.92
N ARG A 128 1.07 20.95 -5.35
CA ARG A 128 1.84 19.94 -6.11
C ARG A 128 0.99 19.28 -7.19
N LEU A 129 -0.31 19.16 -6.95
CA LEU A 129 -1.27 18.61 -7.90
C LEU A 129 -1.57 19.55 -9.05
N ASP A 130 -1.87 20.82 -8.76
CA ASP A 130 -2.15 21.84 -9.79
C ASP A 130 -0.97 21.98 -10.77
N ARG A 131 0.25 21.90 -10.24
CA ARG A 131 1.48 21.95 -11.06
C ARG A 131 1.63 20.75 -12.00
N ARG A 132 1.19 19.56 -11.59
CA ARG A 132 1.23 18.33 -12.41
C ARG A 132 0.09 18.32 -13.43
N GLN A 133 -1.12 18.71 -13.02
CA GLN A 133 -2.28 18.69 -13.89
C GLN A 133 -2.15 19.60 -15.12
N LYS A 134 -1.41 20.70 -15.00
CA LYS A 134 -1.10 21.64 -16.10
C LYS A 134 -0.19 21.06 -17.18
N SER A 135 0.47 19.91 -16.96
CA SER A 135 1.38 19.29 -17.93
C SER A 135 0.86 17.99 -18.56
N HIS A 136 -0.41 17.60 -18.33
CA HIS A 136 -0.92 16.27 -18.68
C HIS A 136 -1.81 16.23 -19.93
N THR A 137 -1.62 15.19 -20.75
CA THR A 137 -2.44 14.87 -21.94
C THR A 137 -3.79 14.22 -21.58
N PHE A 138 -4.74 14.19 -22.52
CA PHE A 138 -6.09 13.61 -22.30
C PHE A 138 -6.06 12.15 -21.82
N ALA A 139 -5.14 11.32 -22.34
CA ALA A 139 -4.93 9.97 -21.86
C ALA A 139 -4.41 9.93 -20.41
N GLU A 140 -3.44 10.78 -20.06
CA GLU A 140 -2.93 10.88 -18.68
C GLU A 140 -4.00 11.28 -17.68
N ARG A 141 -4.98 12.11 -18.10
CA ARG A 141 -6.16 12.46 -17.28
C ARG A 141 -7.11 11.28 -17.05
N LEU A 142 -7.22 10.33 -17.99
CA LEU A 142 -8.00 9.09 -17.83
C LEU A 142 -7.30 8.10 -16.87
N PHE A 143 -5.96 8.17 -16.79
CA PHE A 143 -5.10 7.36 -15.92
C PHE A 143 -4.76 8.01 -14.57
N GLU A 144 -5.11 9.27 -14.36
CA GLU A 144 -4.94 9.94 -13.08
C GLU A 144 -6.19 9.84 -12.21
N THR A 145 -5.95 9.52 -10.94
CA THR A 145 -6.89 9.72 -9.85
C THR A 145 -7.27 11.19 -9.81
N GLY A 146 -8.49 11.52 -10.24
CA GLY A 146 -9.09 12.85 -10.07
C GLY A 146 -9.05 13.29 -8.59
N LEU A 147 -9.01 14.60 -8.37
CA LEU A 147 -8.89 15.24 -7.05
C LEU A 147 -9.86 14.66 -6.01
N ASP A 148 -11.10 14.37 -6.40
CA ASP A 148 -12.13 13.77 -5.54
C ASP A 148 -11.70 12.41 -4.96
N LYS A 149 -10.99 11.60 -5.73
CA LYS A 149 -10.48 10.29 -5.28
C LYS A 149 -9.27 10.42 -4.35
N ARG A 150 -8.55 11.55 -4.38
CA ARG A 150 -7.41 11.81 -3.49
C ARG A 150 -7.86 12.39 -2.15
N LEU A 151 -8.90 13.23 -2.14
CA LEU A 151 -9.54 13.66 -0.88
C LEU A 151 -10.22 12.47 -0.18
N GLN A 152 -10.90 11.60 -0.94
CA GLN A 152 -11.39 10.33 -0.42
C GLN A 152 -10.25 9.45 0.13
N SER A 153 -9.05 9.52 -0.45
CA SER A 153 -7.91 8.73 0.01
C SER A 153 -7.44 9.11 1.41
N ALA A 154 -7.42 10.39 1.78
CA ALA A 154 -7.06 10.80 3.14
C ALA A 154 -8.06 10.27 4.18
N THR A 155 -9.36 10.38 3.90
CA THR A 155 -10.41 9.85 4.78
C THR A 155 -10.34 8.32 4.87
N VAL A 156 -10.11 7.63 3.75
CA VAL A 156 -9.97 6.17 3.72
C VAL A 156 -8.73 5.71 4.47
N VAL A 157 -7.59 6.38 4.29
CA VAL A 157 -6.34 6.10 5.02
C VAL A 157 -6.57 6.27 6.52
N ALA A 158 -7.23 7.36 6.96
CA ALA A 158 -7.55 7.56 8.36
C ALA A 158 -8.42 6.42 8.94
N ARG A 159 -9.42 5.93 8.19
CA ARG A 159 -10.24 4.77 8.60
C ARG A 159 -9.42 3.49 8.68
N VAL A 160 -8.58 3.22 7.69
CA VAL A 160 -7.69 2.05 7.68
C VAL A 160 -6.73 2.09 8.87
N CYS A 161 -6.11 3.24 9.15
CA CYS A 161 -5.27 3.42 10.32
C CYS A 161 -6.05 3.22 11.62
N GLY A 162 -7.27 3.77 11.75
CA GLY A 162 -8.11 3.53 12.92
C GLY A 162 -8.41 2.05 13.16
N LEU A 163 -8.71 1.29 12.09
CA LEU A 163 -8.91 -0.17 12.18
C LEU A 163 -7.64 -0.92 12.58
N LEU A 164 -6.48 -0.48 12.10
CA LEU A 164 -5.19 -1.07 12.49
C LEU A 164 -4.90 -0.78 13.97
N THR A 165 -5.10 0.45 14.45
CA THR A 165 -4.95 0.80 15.87
C THR A 165 -5.89 -0.01 16.75
N ALA A 166 -7.16 -0.17 16.36
CA ALA A 166 -8.14 -1.00 17.08
C ALA A 166 -7.72 -2.48 17.18
N ARG A 167 -6.87 -2.95 16.27
CA ARG A 167 -6.27 -4.30 16.28
C ARG A 167 -4.92 -4.35 17.02
N GLY A 168 -4.56 -3.29 17.75
CA GLY A 168 -3.30 -3.20 18.50
C GLY A 168 -2.07 -2.97 17.64
N ARG A 169 -2.22 -2.50 16.39
CA ARG A 169 -1.07 -2.14 15.55
C ARG A 169 -0.46 -0.84 16.01
N SER A 170 0.88 -0.81 16.08
CA SER A 170 1.64 0.42 16.34
C SER A 170 1.63 1.27 15.07
N ILE A 171 1.10 2.50 15.20
CA ILE A 171 1.11 3.51 14.15
C ILE A 171 1.82 4.74 14.69
N ILE A 172 2.89 5.15 14.02
CA ILE A 172 3.64 6.38 14.33
C ILE A 172 3.23 7.44 13.32
N ASP A 173 2.73 8.57 13.82
CA ASP A 173 2.24 9.69 13.02
C ASP A 173 3.32 10.76 12.85
N VAL A 174 3.60 11.13 11.61
CA VAL A 174 4.66 12.08 11.27
C VAL A 174 4.07 13.26 10.50
N ASP A 175 4.13 14.45 11.10
CA ASP A 175 3.83 15.70 10.40
C ASP A 175 5.05 16.14 9.60
N ALA A 176 4.98 15.97 8.27
CA ALA A 176 6.06 16.30 7.37
C ALA A 176 6.36 17.80 7.26
N ASN A 177 5.51 18.69 7.80
CA ASN A 177 5.71 20.14 7.75
C ASN A 177 6.54 20.67 8.93
N ASN A 178 6.76 19.84 9.95
CA ASN A 178 7.47 20.23 11.16
C ASN A 178 8.77 19.43 11.28
N GLN A 179 9.90 20.06 10.97
CA GLN A 179 11.22 19.43 11.03
C GLN A 179 11.53 18.84 12.42
N ARG A 180 11.04 19.46 13.50
CA ARG A 180 11.20 18.90 14.86
C ARG A 180 10.34 17.66 15.06
N ALA A 181 9.11 17.66 14.53
CA ALA A 181 8.26 16.48 14.57
C ALA A 181 8.86 15.32 13.77
N LEU A 182 9.51 15.61 12.63
CA LEU A 182 10.23 14.60 11.86
C LEU A 182 11.38 13.97 12.66
N THR A 183 12.20 14.79 13.34
CA THR A 183 13.29 14.27 14.19
C THR A 183 12.75 13.42 15.34
N LEU A 184 11.74 13.91 16.06
CA LEU A 184 11.11 13.16 17.15
C LEU A 184 10.50 11.83 16.67
N ALA A 185 9.89 11.82 15.48
CA ALA A 185 9.34 10.60 14.91
C ALA A 185 10.41 9.58 14.54
N ILE A 186 11.60 10.02 14.10
CA ILE A 186 12.72 9.11 13.85
C ILE A 186 13.16 8.46 15.17
N ASP A 187 13.33 9.25 16.22
CA ASP A 187 13.70 8.75 17.55
C ASP A 187 12.65 7.74 18.06
N GLU A 188 11.35 8.03 17.90
CA GLU A 188 10.24 7.15 18.27
C GLU A 188 10.23 5.84 17.46
N ILE A 189 10.50 5.90 16.15
CA ILE A 189 10.62 4.71 15.30
C ILE A 189 11.80 3.84 15.77
N GLU A 190 12.95 4.44 16.05
CA GLU A 190 14.12 3.72 16.54
C GLU A 190 13.84 3.03 17.90
N GLU A 191 13.20 3.74 18.83
CA GLU A 191 12.82 3.18 20.12
C GLU A 191 11.84 1.99 19.99
N GLU A 192 10.82 2.08 19.14
CA GLU A 192 9.86 1.00 18.91
C GLU A 192 10.52 -0.22 18.26
N ILE A 193 11.43 -0.01 17.29
CA ILE A 193 12.21 -1.09 16.68
C ILE A 193 13.08 -1.78 17.74
N LEU A 194 13.80 -1.02 18.57
CA LEU A 194 14.65 -1.56 19.63
C LEU A 194 13.84 -2.32 20.69
N ALA A 195 12.67 -1.81 21.08
CA ALA A 195 11.78 -2.45 22.04
C ALA A 195 11.27 -3.81 21.52
N ARG A 196 10.99 -3.91 20.22
CA ARG A 196 10.59 -5.17 19.57
C ARG A 196 11.73 -6.15 19.44
N TYR A 197 12.91 -5.66 19.03
CA TYR A 197 14.10 -6.49 18.93
C TYR A 197 14.44 -7.14 20.29
N LYS A 198 14.39 -6.37 21.38
CA LYS A 198 14.57 -6.89 22.75
C LYS A 198 13.51 -7.93 23.13
N ARG A 199 12.23 -7.70 22.81
CA ARG A 199 11.14 -8.66 23.05
C ARG A 199 11.35 -9.97 22.28
N SER A 200 11.78 -9.88 21.02
CA SER A 200 12.09 -11.03 20.18
C SER A 200 13.24 -11.87 20.76
N LEU A 201 14.33 -11.22 21.17
CA LEU A 201 15.45 -11.89 21.85
C LEU A 201 15.02 -12.58 23.15
N HIS A 202 14.20 -11.93 23.97
CA HIS A 202 13.70 -12.50 25.21
C HIS A 202 12.80 -13.73 24.96
N SER A 203 11.91 -13.66 23.97
CA SER A 203 11.04 -14.78 23.58
C SER A 203 11.83 -15.96 22.99
N ALA A 204 12.94 -15.69 22.29
CA ALA A 204 13.82 -16.74 21.77
C ALA A 204 14.66 -17.41 22.88
N ALA A 205 15.07 -16.63 23.89
CA ALA A 205 15.84 -17.13 25.03
C ALA A 205 14.99 -17.92 26.05
N TYR A 206 13.68 -17.67 26.11
CA TYR A 206 12.76 -18.35 27.01
C TYR A 206 11.47 -18.75 26.28
N PRO A 207 11.47 -19.87 25.54
CA PRO A 207 10.28 -20.33 24.83
C PRO A 207 9.16 -20.66 25.82
N PRO A 208 7.90 -20.33 25.50
CA PRO A 208 6.78 -20.66 26.38
C PRO A 208 6.73 -22.16 26.63
N ILE A 209 6.66 -22.54 27.91
CA ILE A 209 6.50 -23.94 28.33
C ILE A 209 5.14 -24.41 27.78
N PRO A 210 5.08 -25.54 27.06
CA PRO A 210 3.79 -26.08 26.61
C PRO A 210 2.89 -26.33 27.82
N LEU A 211 1.69 -25.76 27.79
CA LEU A 211 0.62 -26.18 28.69
C LEU A 211 0.02 -27.45 28.06
N ASP A 212 0.41 -28.61 28.61
CA ASP A 212 -0.23 -29.90 28.35
C ASP A 212 -1.68 -29.91 28.86
#